data_AF-A0A497G2G6-F1
#
_entry.id   AF-A0A497G2G6-F1
#
_cell.length_a   1.000
_cell.length_b   1.000
_cell.length_c   1.000
_cell.angle_alpha   90.00
_cell.angle_beta   90.00
_cell.angle_gamma   90.00
#
_symmetry.space_group_name_H-M   'P 1'
#
loop_
_entity.id
_entity.type
_entity.pdbx_description
1 polymer ?
#
loop_
_entity_poly.entity_id
_entity_poly.type
_entity_poly.pdbx_seq_one_letter_code
_entity_poly.pdbx_strand_id
1 'polypeptide(L)'
;MYSDIAILRAKLIRIEELVLKRMISSKIKEEFQILSTKEESFIADVAFKDFLNYVKVIKDIEGDLVDVLNYIGRLLEERPLELKRIFDDWIDEWILKWRTRVKIAVNEDEFKRMSISFNKEIDQITSRLPFINELREYVLGSIIRAGEVCMTNIIADSII
;
A
#
# COMPACT_ATOMS: atom_id res chain seq x y z
N MET A 1 7.15 37.02 -12.71
CA MET A 1 7.27 36.70 -11.27
C MET A 1 6.08 35.86 -10.75
N TYR A 2 5.52 34.95 -11.56
CA TYR A 2 4.45 34.02 -11.16
C TYR A 2 4.71 32.58 -11.64
N SER A 3 5.88 32.31 -12.23
CA SER A 3 6.20 31.00 -12.81
C SER A 3 6.95 30.08 -11.86
N ASP A 4 7.47 30.58 -10.74
CA ASP A 4 8.31 29.81 -9.82
C ASP A 4 7.52 29.09 -8.70
N ILE A 5 6.27 29.50 -8.43
CA ILE A 5 5.42 28.85 -7.42
C ILE A 5 4.87 27.51 -7.94
N ALA A 6 4.66 27.38 -9.25
CA ALA A 6 4.16 26.14 -9.85
C ALA A 6 5.23 25.02 -9.89
N ILE A 7 6.52 25.40 -9.93
CA ILE A 7 7.64 24.45 -10.00
C ILE A 7 8.06 23.96 -8.60
N LEU A 8 7.80 24.77 -7.55
CA LEU A 8 8.00 24.37 -6.14
C LEU A 8 6.94 23.38 -5.60
N ARG A 9 5.94 23.00 -6.43
CA ARG A 9 5.03 21.86 -6.18
C ARG A 9 5.66 20.51 -6.56
N ALA A 10 6.99 20.42 -6.62
CA ALA A 10 7.69 19.15 -6.64
C ALA A 10 7.37 18.38 -5.34
N LYS A 11 6.39 17.46 -5.43
CA LYS A 11 5.99 16.46 -4.43
C LYS A 11 6.34 16.84 -2.98
N LEU A 12 5.47 17.64 -2.36
CA LEU A 12 5.48 17.78 -0.90
C LEU A 12 5.19 16.39 -0.32
N ILE A 13 6.23 15.68 0.09
CA ILE A 13 6.08 14.37 0.73
C ILE A 13 5.42 14.62 2.08
N ARG A 14 4.29 13.96 2.29
CA ARG A 14 3.51 14.04 3.53
C ARG A 14 4.30 13.42 4.68
N ILE A 15 4.32 14.06 5.84
CA ILE A 15 5.03 13.56 7.03
C ILE A 15 4.47 12.19 7.43
N GLU A 16 3.17 12.01 7.30
CA GLU A 16 2.46 10.77 7.59
C GLU A 16 3.00 9.61 6.72
N GLU A 17 3.20 9.86 5.42
CA GLU A 17 3.80 8.87 4.52
C GLU A 17 5.22 8.49 4.95
N LEU A 18 6.05 9.48 5.31
CA LEU A 18 7.42 9.23 5.78
C LEU A 18 7.45 8.41 7.06
N VAL A 19 6.58 8.73 8.03
CA VAL A 19 6.49 8.01 9.30
C VAL A 19 6.05 6.57 9.07
N LEU A 20 4.98 6.36 8.30
CA LEU A 20 4.48 5.01 7.99
C LEU A 20 5.52 4.17 7.25
N LYS A 21 6.15 4.72 6.20
CA LYS A 21 7.20 4.02 5.46
C LYS A 21 8.37 3.65 6.37
N ARG A 22 8.75 4.53 7.30
CA ARG A 22 9.81 4.23 8.27
C ARG A 22 9.41 3.11 9.24
N MET A 23 8.18 3.12 9.75
CA MET A 23 7.64 2.04 10.61
C MET A 23 7.66 0.70 9.87
N ILE A 24 7.17 0.68 8.64
CA ILE A 24 7.15 -0.49 7.76
C ILE A 24 8.57 -0.99 7.48
N SER A 25 9.48 -0.12 7.04
CA SER A 25 10.87 -0.50 6.77
C SER A 25 11.59 -1.03 8.00
N SER A 26 11.31 -0.51 9.21
CA SER A 26 11.86 -1.05 10.45
C SER A 26 11.44 -2.51 10.65
N LYS A 27 10.13 -2.77 10.57
CA LYS A 27 9.57 -4.13 10.69
C LYS A 27 10.08 -5.09 9.61
N ILE A 28 10.18 -4.63 8.36
CA ILE A 28 10.74 -5.43 7.26
C ILE A 28 12.20 -5.79 7.55
N LYS A 29 13.02 -4.85 8.02
CA LYS A 29 14.43 -5.11 8.35
C LYS A 29 14.60 -6.07 9.53
N GLU A 30 13.72 -5.98 10.52
CA GLU A 30 13.71 -6.89 11.67
C GLU A 30 13.38 -8.33 11.23
N GLU A 31 12.46 -8.49 10.27
CA GLU A 31 11.92 -9.80 9.87
C GLU A 31 12.62 -10.47 8.68
N PHE A 32 13.20 -9.70 7.77
CA PHE A 32 13.86 -10.21 6.57
C PHE A 32 15.35 -9.90 6.64
N GLN A 33 16.14 -10.91 7.02
CA GLN A 33 17.58 -10.81 6.98
C GLN A 33 18.06 -10.82 5.52
N ILE A 34 18.97 -9.91 5.16
CA ILE A 34 19.64 -9.84 3.86
C ILE A 34 18.69 -9.48 2.70
N LEU A 35 18.14 -8.27 2.72
CA LEU A 35 17.49 -7.64 1.56
C LEU A 35 18.42 -6.62 0.92
N SER A 36 18.44 -6.54 -0.41
CA SER A 36 18.99 -5.37 -1.10
C SER A 36 18.12 -4.13 -0.84
N THR A 37 18.68 -2.93 -0.99
CA THR A 37 17.93 -1.68 -0.84
C THR A 37 16.72 -1.58 -1.77
N LYS A 38 16.81 -2.18 -2.97
CA LYS A 38 15.70 -2.19 -3.94
C LYS A 38 14.58 -3.12 -3.49
N GLU A 39 14.91 -4.32 -3.00
CA GLU A 39 13.93 -5.26 -2.47
C GLU A 39 13.24 -4.67 -1.23
N GLU A 40 14.00 -4.10 -0.30
CA GLU A 40 13.44 -3.43 0.88
C GLU A 40 12.45 -2.33 0.46
N SER A 41 12.86 -1.44 -0.46
CA SER A 41 12.01 -0.36 -0.94
C SER A 41 10.74 -0.88 -1.60
N PHE A 42 10.84 -1.93 -2.42
CA PHE A 42 9.70 -2.52 -3.09
C PHE A 42 8.71 -3.14 -2.09
N ILE A 43 9.21 -3.95 -1.17
CA ILE A 43 8.38 -4.60 -0.13
C ILE A 43 7.69 -3.52 0.71
N ALA A 44 8.43 -2.47 1.10
CA ALA A 44 7.89 -1.35 1.86
C ALA A 44 6.82 -0.56 1.09
N ASP A 45 6.98 -0.36 -0.22
CA ASP A 45 5.98 0.32 -1.04
C ASP A 45 4.70 -0.49 -1.22
N VAL A 46 4.80 -1.82 -1.32
CA VAL A 46 3.62 -2.70 -1.36
C VAL A 46 2.91 -2.69 -0.01
N ALA A 47 3.66 -2.91 1.07
CA ALA A 47 3.16 -2.85 2.44
C ALA A 47 2.48 -1.50 2.74
N PHE A 48 3.07 -0.39 2.31
CA PHE A 48 2.50 0.94 2.52
C PHE A 48 1.12 1.08 1.88
N LYS A 49 0.97 0.66 0.61
CA LYS A 49 -0.33 0.71 -0.08
C LYS A 49 -1.36 -0.20 0.58
N ASP A 50 -0.96 -1.41 0.94
CA ASP A 50 -1.81 -2.37 1.64
C ASP A 50 -2.27 -1.86 3.00
N PHE A 51 -1.39 -1.18 3.75
CA PHE A 51 -1.75 -0.59 5.03
C PHE A 51 -2.78 0.53 4.87
N LEU A 52 -2.63 1.39 3.86
CA LEU A 52 -3.64 2.44 3.61
C LEU A 52 -4.99 1.84 3.25
N ASN A 53 -5.02 0.80 2.40
CA ASN A 53 -6.25 0.08 2.08
C ASN A 53 -6.87 -0.55 3.34
N TYR A 54 -6.05 -1.18 4.17
CA TYR A 54 -6.49 -1.77 5.43
C TYR A 54 -7.12 -0.73 6.37
N VAL A 55 -6.44 0.40 6.61
CA VAL A 55 -6.96 1.49 7.45
C VAL A 55 -8.26 2.04 6.88
N LYS A 56 -8.32 2.25 5.56
CA LYS A 56 -9.54 2.71 4.88
C LYS A 56 -10.74 1.81 5.21
N VAL A 57 -10.56 0.50 5.09
CA VAL A 57 -11.63 -0.48 5.29
C VAL A 57 -12.03 -0.62 6.76
N ILE A 58 -11.08 -0.77 7.68
CA ILE A 58 -11.41 -1.01 9.10
C ILE A 58 -11.98 0.23 9.79
N LYS A 59 -11.72 1.43 9.24
CA LYS A 59 -12.24 2.71 9.75
C LYS A 59 -13.40 3.24 8.92
N ASP A 60 -13.85 2.48 7.92
CA ASP A 60 -14.99 2.81 7.06
C ASP A 60 -14.88 4.21 6.43
N ILE A 61 -13.68 4.52 5.91
CA ILE A 61 -13.40 5.82 5.28
C ILE A 61 -13.89 5.76 3.83
N GLU A 62 -14.98 6.45 3.52
CA GLU A 62 -15.55 6.51 2.16
C GLU A 62 -14.65 7.26 1.15
N GLY A 63 -13.80 8.16 1.64
CA GLY A 63 -12.93 9.02 0.85
C GLY A 63 -11.76 8.31 0.17
N ASP A 64 -10.85 9.07 -0.42
CA ASP A 64 -9.68 8.53 -1.12
C ASP A 64 -8.49 8.27 -0.16
N LEU A 65 -7.33 7.87 -0.69
CA LEU A 65 -6.14 7.63 0.12
C LEU A 65 -5.58 8.91 0.79
N VAL A 66 -5.93 10.10 0.28
CA VAL A 66 -5.58 11.38 0.94
C VAL A 66 -6.38 11.53 2.23
N ASP A 67 -7.66 11.13 2.23
CA ASP A 67 -8.51 11.12 3.43
C ASP A 67 -8.00 10.12 4.47
N VAL A 68 -7.53 8.96 4.02
CA VAL A 68 -6.86 7.97 4.89
C VAL A 68 -5.60 8.56 5.53
N LEU A 69 -4.75 9.22 4.74
CA LEU A 69 -3.54 9.87 5.25
C LEU A 69 -3.88 11.03 6.20
N ASN A 70 -4.96 11.78 5.97
CA ASN A 70 -5.45 12.81 6.90
C ASN A 70 -5.91 12.20 8.23
N TYR A 71 -6.60 11.06 8.17
CA TYR A 71 -6.98 10.30 9.36
C TYR A 71 -5.74 9.82 10.14
N ILE A 72 -4.74 9.28 9.45
CA ILE A 72 -3.47 8.86 10.08
C ILE A 72 -2.73 10.04 10.68
N GLY A 73 -2.71 11.20 10.01
CA GLY A 73 -2.11 12.44 10.52
C GLY A 73 -2.71 12.84 11.87
N ARG A 74 -4.04 12.83 11.98
CA ARG A 74 -4.72 13.06 13.27
C ARG A 74 -4.36 12.02 14.33
N LEU A 75 -4.24 10.75 13.97
CA LEU A 75 -3.78 9.73 14.92
C LEU A 75 -2.33 9.97 15.37
N LEU A 76 -1.43 10.38 14.47
CA LEU A 76 -0.05 10.69 14.83
C LEU A 76 0.04 11.83 15.85
N GLU A 77 -0.76 12.87 15.67
CA GLU A 77 -0.75 14.06 16.53
C GLU A 77 -1.48 13.82 17.86
N GLU A 78 -2.67 13.21 17.81
CA GLU A 78 -3.59 13.17 18.95
C GLU A 78 -3.51 11.83 19.70
N ARG A 79 -3.28 10.71 18.99
CA ARG A 79 -3.45 9.34 19.51
C ARG A 79 -2.40 8.37 18.94
N PRO A 80 -1.09 8.63 19.09
CA PRO A 80 -0.04 7.85 18.42
C PRO A 80 0.00 6.37 18.85
N LEU A 81 -0.42 6.07 20.09
CA LEU A 81 -0.54 4.69 20.57
C LEU A 81 -1.68 3.92 19.88
N GLU A 82 -2.76 4.59 19.46
CA GLU A 82 -3.82 3.96 18.68
C GLU A 82 -3.30 3.58 17.28
N LEU A 83 -2.57 4.48 16.62
CA LEU A 83 -1.93 4.17 15.34
C LEU A 83 -0.96 3.01 15.46
N LYS A 84 -0.11 3.01 16.49
CA LYS A 84 0.82 1.92 16.74
C LYS A 84 0.09 0.58 16.89
N ARG A 85 -1.00 0.53 17.66
CA ARG A 85 -1.80 -0.70 17.82
C ARG A 85 -2.39 -1.16 16.50
N ILE A 86 -3.02 -0.28 15.73
CA ILE A 86 -3.57 -0.60 14.40
C ILE A 86 -2.46 -1.16 13.48
N PHE A 87 -1.29 -0.55 13.51
CA PHE A 87 -0.14 -0.98 12.74
C PHE A 87 0.37 -2.36 13.17
N ASP A 88 0.55 -2.58 14.47
CA ASP A 88 1.04 -3.85 15.02
C ASP A 88 0.06 -5.00 14.72
N ASP A 89 -1.25 -4.76 14.89
CA ASP A 89 -2.31 -5.75 14.58
C ASP A 89 -2.30 -6.15 13.09
N TRP A 90 -1.86 -5.25 12.20
CA TRP A 90 -1.82 -5.49 10.77
C TRP A 90 -0.49 -6.08 10.27
N ILE A 91 0.65 -5.56 10.74
CA ILE A 91 1.96 -5.83 10.13
C ILE A 91 2.38 -7.29 10.31
N ASP A 92 2.08 -7.90 11.45
CA ASP A 92 2.47 -9.27 11.73
C ASP A 92 1.70 -10.26 10.81
N GLU A 93 0.40 -10.02 10.60
CA GLU A 93 -0.43 -10.75 9.63
C GLU A 93 0.01 -10.50 8.17
N TRP A 94 0.36 -9.26 7.85
CA TRP A 94 0.87 -8.91 6.53
C TRP A 94 2.18 -9.65 6.21
N ILE A 95 3.13 -9.68 7.16
CA ILE A 95 4.42 -10.39 7.02
C ILE A 95 4.19 -11.89 6.83
N LEU A 96 3.29 -12.49 7.62
CA LEU A 96 2.97 -13.91 7.51
C LEU A 96 2.48 -14.25 6.09
N LYS A 97 1.52 -13.47 5.58
CA LYS A 97 0.98 -13.65 4.22
C LYS A 97 2.03 -13.39 3.15
N TRP A 98 2.85 -12.35 3.30
CA TRP A 98 3.94 -12.06 2.37
C TRP A 98 4.87 -13.26 2.20
N ARG A 99 5.33 -13.85 3.32
CA ARG A 99 6.23 -15.03 3.32
C ARG A 99 5.65 -16.24 2.59
N THR A 100 4.33 -16.44 2.67
CA THR A 100 3.68 -17.58 2.00
C THR A 100 3.56 -17.38 0.49
N ARG A 101 3.48 -16.14 0.01
CA ARG A 101 3.21 -15.81 -1.39
C ARG A 101 4.48 -15.51 -2.18
N VAL A 102 5.42 -14.80 -1.55
CA VAL A 102 6.66 -14.38 -2.18
C VAL A 102 7.77 -15.29 -1.71
N LYS A 103 7.97 -16.39 -2.45
CA LYS A 103 9.26 -17.08 -2.40
C LYS A 103 10.26 -16.16 -3.08
N ILE A 104 11.30 -15.76 -2.35
CA ILE A 104 12.41 -14.94 -2.87
C ILE A 104 13.17 -15.80 -3.90
N ALA A 105 12.65 -15.88 -5.12
CA ALA A 105 13.32 -16.40 -6.29
C ALA A 105 13.94 -15.19 -7.00
N VAL A 106 15.21 -14.94 -6.70
CA VAL A 106 15.99 -13.84 -7.27
C VAL A 106 16.23 -14.14 -8.74
N ASN A 107 15.35 -13.63 -9.61
CA ASN A 107 15.71 -13.26 -10.97
C ASN A 107 15.04 -11.91 -11.28
N GLU A 108 15.80 -10.83 -11.12
CA GLU A 108 15.31 -9.44 -11.17
C GLU A 108 14.52 -9.11 -12.45
N ASP A 109 14.85 -9.77 -13.56
CA ASP A 109 14.22 -9.56 -14.87
C ASP A 109 12.84 -10.21 -15.00
N GLU A 110 12.59 -11.31 -14.30
CA GLU A 110 11.27 -11.96 -14.27
C GLU A 110 10.30 -11.15 -13.40
N PHE A 111 10.80 -10.61 -12.29
CA PHE A 111 10.05 -9.77 -11.36
C PHE A 111 9.58 -8.43 -11.98
N LYS A 112 10.47 -7.76 -12.72
CA LYS A 112 10.12 -6.52 -13.45
C LYS A 112 9.13 -6.78 -14.59
N ARG A 113 9.28 -7.88 -15.32
CA ARG A 113 8.36 -8.23 -16.41
C ARG A 113 6.96 -8.51 -15.89
N MET A 114 6.84 -9.23 -14.78
CA MET A 114 5.55 -9.57 -14.18
C MET A 114 4.80 -8.34 -13.65
N SER A 115 5.49 -7.41 -12.97
CA SER A 115 4.88 -6.16 -12.49
C SER A 115 4.52 -5.18 -13.61
N ILE A 116 5.27 -5.14 -14.72
CA ILE A 116 5.01 -4.23 -15.84
C ILE A 116 3.94 -4.78 -16.78
N SER A 117 3.90 -6.08 -17.06
CA SER A 117 2.94 -6.64 -18.02
C SER A 117 1.52 -6.71 -17.46
N PHE A 118 1.36 -7.07 -16.17
CA PHE A 118 0.04 -7.12 -15.53
C PHE A 118 -0.66 -5.76 -15.53
N ASN A 119 0.05 -4.69 -15.18
CA ASN A 119 -0.54 -3.35 -15.15
C ASN A 119 -1.00 -2.89 -16.55
N LYS A 120 -0.22 -3.17 -17.60
CA LYS A 120 -0.44 -2.57 -18.93
C LYS A 120 -1.58 -3.21 -19.74
N GLU A 121 -1.86 -4.50 -19.53
CA GLU A 121 -2.99 -5.20 -20.20
C GLU A 121 -4.30 -4.98 -19.47
N ILE A 122 -4.28 -4.99 -18.13
CA ILE A 122 -5.46 -4.72 -17.29
C ILE A 122 -5.95 -3.29 -17.55
N ASP A 123 -5.06 -2.28 -17.54
CA ASP A 123 -5.41 -0.87 -17.75
C ASP A 123 -6.16 -0.59 -19.06
N GLN A 124 -5.89 -1.35 -20.14
CA GLN A 124 -6.54 -1.13 -21.44
C GLN A 124 -7.99 -1.64 -21.49
N ILE A 125 -8.31 -2.66 -20.70
CA ILE A 125 -9.64 -3.27 -20.63
C ILE A 125 -10.47 -2.58 -19.54
N THR A 126 -9.89 -2.38 -18.36
CA THR A 126 -10.56 -1.81 -17.18
C THR A 126 -10.92 -0.33 -17.36
N SER A 127 -10.11 0.44 -18.09
CA SER A 127 -10.41 1.85 -18.41
C SER A 127 -11.69 2.06 -19.23
N ARG A 128 -12.26 1.00 -19.81
CA ARG A 128 -13.51 1.04 -20.57
C ARG A 128 -14.73 0.60 -19.78
N LEU A 129 -14.54 0.08 -18.56
CA LEU A 129 -15.63 -0.39 -17.72
C LEU A 129 -16.21 0.77 -16.90
N PRO A 130 -17.51 1.07 -17.03
CA PRO A 130 -18.14 2.03 -16.14
C PRO A 130 -18.12 1.48 -14.71
N PHE A 131 -17.91 2.35 -13.74
CA PHE A 131 -17.89 2.02 -12.31
C PHE A 131 -16.76 1.09 -11.83
N ILE A 132 -15.65 1.01 -12.57
CA ILE A 132 -14.52 0.15 -12.21
C ILE A 132 -13.90 0.49 -10.86
N ASN A 133 -13.91 1.77 -10.48
CA ASN A 133 -13.39 2.23 -9.21
C ASN A 133 -14.28 1.76 -8.06
N GLU A 134 -15.59 1.87 -8.22
CA GLU A 134 -16.59 1.41 -7.25
C GLU A 134 -16.54 -0.10 -7.07
N LEU A 135 -16.39 -0.85 -8.17
CA LEU A 135 -16.16 -2.29 -8.11
C LEU A 135 -14.87 -2.62 -7.37
N ARG A 136 -13.77 -1.91 -7.67
CA ARG A 136 -12.48 -2.08 -6.98
C ARG A 136 -12.59 -1.83 -5.49
N GLU A 137 -13.25 -0.74 -5.08
CA GLU A 137 -13.49 -0.42 -3.67
C GLU A 137 -14.33 -1.50 -2.98
N TYR A 138 -15.37 -2.00 -3.65
CA TYR A 138 -16.19 -3.09 -3.12
C TYR A 138 -15.39 -4.39 -2.93
N VAL A 139 -14.58 -4.78 -3.92
CA VAL A 139 -13.73 -5.97 -3.86
C VAL A 139 -12.66 -5.81 -2.78
N LEU A 140 -11.95 -4.68 -2.74
CA LEU A 140 -10.95 -4.36 -1.70
C LEU A 140 -11.55 -4.47 -0.30
N GLY A 141 -12.69 -3.83 -0.07
CA GLY A 141 -13.40 -3.93 1.20
C GLY A 141 -13.76 -5.36 1.57
N SER A 142 -14.23 -6.15 0.59
CA SER A 142 -14.64 -7.53 0.80
C SER A 142 -13.47 -8.45 1.17
N ILE A 143 -12.35 -8.37 0.44
CA ILE A 143 -11.18 -9.22 0.71
C ILE A 143 -10.51 -8.83 2.04
N ILE A 144 -10.43 -7.53 2.36
CA ILE A 144 -9.84 -7.07 3.63
C ILE A 144 -10.69 -7.51 4.82
N ARG A 145 -12.02 -7.39 4.73
CA ARG A 145 -12.93 -7.91 5.76
C ARG A 145 -12.87 -9.43 5.91
N ALA A 146 -12.51 -10.15 4.85
CA ALA A 146 -12.24 -11.59 4.90
C ALA A 146 -10.83 -11.93 5.45
N GLY A 147 -10.05 -10.94 5.87
CA GLY A 147 -8.72 -11.11 6.45
C GLY A 147 -7.58 -11.06 5.44
N GLU A 148 -7.81 -10.65 4.19
CA GLU A 148 -6.74 -10.42 3.23
C GLU A 148 -6.17 -9.02 3.30
N VAL A 149 -5.01 -8.91 3.94
CA VAL A 149 -4.34 -7.64 4.22
C VAL A 149 -3.10 -7.39 3.39
N CYS A 150 -2.64 -8.38 2.61
CA CYS A 150 -1.40 -8.34 1.84
C CYS A 150 -1.68 -8.50 0.34
N MET A 151 -0.96 -7.75 -0.50
CA MET A 151 -1.13 -7.67 -1.96
C MET A 151 -2.58 -7.36 -2.37
N THR A 152 -3.28 -6.56 -1.57
CA THR A 152 -4.71 -6.29 -1.68
C THR A 152 -5.11 -5.76 -3.05
N ASN A 153 -4.32 -4.83 -3.60
CA ASN A 153 -4.53 -4.30 -4.93
C ASN A 153 -4.41 -5.36 -6.03
N ILE A 154 -3.37 -6.20 -5.97
CA ILE A 154 -3.15 -7.27 -6.96
C ILE A 154 -4.27 -8.30 -6.89
N ILE A 155 -4.69 -8.69 -5.67
CA ILE A 155 -5.78 -9.66 -5.50
C ILE A 155 -7.09 -9.07 -6.01
N ALA A 156 -7.41 -7.81 -5.68
CA ALA A 156 -8.59 -7.13 -6.18
C ALA A 156 -8.58 -7.07 -7.72
N ASP A 157 -7.45 -6.70 -8.31
CA ASP A 157 -7.26 -6.64 -9.77
C ASP A 157 -7.36 -8.02 -10.44
N SER A 158 -7.04 -9.12 -9.73
CA SER A 158 -7.18 -10.48 -10.27
C SER A 158 -8.62 -11.01 -10.23
N ILE A 159 -9.48 -10.42 -9.40
CA ILE A 159 -10.90 -10.78 -9.28
C ILE A 159 -11.74 -10.06 -10.34
N ILE A 160 -11.33 -8.84 -10.71
CA ILE A 160 -12.00 -7.94 -11.67
C ILE A 160 -11.61 -8.30 -13.09
#